data_AF-A0A727UGU0-F1
#
_entry.id   AF-A0A727UGU0-F1
#
_cell.length_a   1.000
_cell.length_b   1.000
_cell.length_c   1.000
_cell.angle_alpha   90.00
_cell.angle_beta   90.00
_cell.angle_gamma   90.00
#
_symmetry.space_group_name_H-M   'P 1'
#
loop_
_entity.id
_entity.type
_entity.pdbx_description
1 polymer ?
#
loop_
_entity_poly.entity_id
_entity_poly.type
_entity_poly.pdbx_seq_one_letter_code
_entity_poly.pdbx_strand_id
1 'polypeptide(L)'
;MCILWSKEIDSILNIGISLESLGVKNWALNRKNALDVLHHFESLNICVLGGDVYILTDKGMEQNYDSWYFDIDKDIPKHENICFSIKKAIDYIEAYPIKDAFFSIVPLV
;
A
#
# COMPACT_ATOMS: atom_id res chain seq x y z
N MET A 1 10.38 17.62 -3.95
CA MET A 1 9.51 16.46 -3.69
C MET A 1 8.29 16.98 -2.94
N CYS A 2 7.08 16.76 -3.47
CA CYS A 2 5.84 17.10 -2.76
C CYS A 2 5.60 16.03 -1.68
N ILE A 3 5.14 16.43 -0.50
CA ILE A 3 4.80 15.48 0.58
C ILE A 3 3.40 14.95 0.28
N LEU A 4 3.25 13.63 0.11
CA LEU A 4 1.98 12.97 -0.20
C LEU A 4 1.28 12.52 1.09
N TRP A 5 1.98 11.78 1.95
CA TRP A 5 1.45 11.30 3.24
C TRP A 5 2.15 12.00 4.40
N SER A 6 3.46 11.80 4.51
CA SER A 6 4.35 12.43 5.47
C SER A 6 5.79 12.23 4.98
N LYS A 7 6.76 13.01 5.47
CA LYS A 7 8.17 12.83 5.06
C LYS A 7 8.68 11.42 5.33
N GLU A 8 8.28 10.83 6.45
CA GLU A 8 8.69 9.50 6.87
C GLU A 8 8.05 8.43 5.99
N ILE A 9 6.72 8.47 5.82
CA ILE A 9 5.98 7.51 4.99
C ILE A 9 6.40 7.59 3.52
N ASP A 10 6.53 8.80 2.99
CA ASP A 10 6.94 9.00 1.60
C ASP A 10 8.34 8.46 1.35
N SER A 11 9.26 8.55 2.34
CA SER A 11 10.60 7.99 2.22
C SER A 11 10.63 6.46 2.17
N ILE A 12 9.57 5.81 2.67
CA ILE A 12 9.39 4.36 2.64
C ILE A 12 8.72 3.95 1.33
N LEU A 13 7.67 4.66 0.91
CA LEU A 13 6.89 4.31 -0.28
C LEU A 13 7.56 4.70 -1.60
N ASN A 14 8.44 5.70 -1.62
CA ASN A 14 9.06 6.21 -2.85
C ASN A 14 10.04 5.25 -3.55
N ILE A 15 10.24 4.05 -2.99
CA ILE A 15 10.96 2.95 -3.66
C ILE A 15 10.17 2.35 -4.83
N GLY A 16 8.87 2.66 -4.93
CA GLY A 16 7.99 2.24 -6.02
C GLY A 16 7.99 3.19 -7.22
N ILE A 17 7.18 2.86 -8.22
CA ILE A 17 6.96 3.70 -9.41
C ILE A 17 5.93 4.77 -9.07
N SER A 18 6.25 6.04 -9.27
CA SER A 18 5.30 7.14 -9.04
C SER A 18 4.07 6.99 -9.93
N LEU A 19 2.88 7.14 -9.33
CA LEU A 19 1.59 7.10 -10.02
C LEU A 19 1.06 8.50 -10.35
N GLU A 20 1.88 9.55 -10.16
CA GLU A 20 1.49 10.95 -10.40
C GLU A 20 1.07 11.20 -11.85
N SER A 21 1.65 10.49 -12.82
CA SER A 21 1.24 10.56 -14.23
C SER A 21 -0.18 10.07 -14.49
N LEU A 22 -0.74 9.28 -13.57
CA LEU A 22 -2.13 8.82 -13.56
C LEU A 22 -3.04 9.70 -12.71
N GLY A 23 -2.53 10.80 -12.16
CA GLY A 23 -3.24 11.66 -11.22
C GLY A 23 -3.40 11.06 -9.81
N VAL A 24 -2.70 9.96 -9.51
CA VAL A 24 -2.75 9.30 -8.20
C VAL A 24 -1.56 9.72 -7.35
N LYS A 25 -1.84 10.20 -6.14
CA LYS A 25 -0.82 10.61 -5.17
C LYS A 25 -0.28 9.42 -4.37
N ASN A 26 0.35 8.47 -5.06
CA ASN A 26 0.97 7.32 -4.41
C ASN A 26 2.06 6.69 -5.30
N TRP A 27 2.67 5.60 -4.83
CA TRP A 27 3.61 4.78 -5.58
C TRP A 27 3.06 3.37 -5.77
N ALA A 28 3.33 2.78 -6.94
CA ALA A 28 3.09 1.38 -7.24
C ALA A 28 4.33 0.55 -6.85
N LEU A 29 4.15 -0.33 -5.88
CA LEU A 29 5.19 -1.22 -5.36
C LEU A 29 5.02 -2.61 -5.98
N ASN A 30 6.10 -3.22 -6.46
CA ASN A 30 6.03 -4.64 -6.78
C ASN A 30 5.75 -5.45 -5.49
N ARG A 31 5.29 -6.69 -5.65
CA ARG A 31 4.91 -7.57 -4.53
C ARG A 31 5.94 -7.63 -3.41
N LYS A 32 7.22 -7.80 -3.74
CA LYS A 32 8.30 -7.88 -2.74
C LYS A 32 8.40 -6.57 -1.94
N ASN A 33 8.50 -5.44 -2.64
CA ASN A 33 8.60 -4.13 -2.00
C ASN A 33 7.35 -3.82 -1.16
N ALA A 34 6.17 -4.22 -1.63
CA ALA A 34 4.93 -4.01 -0.89
C ALA A 34 4.93 -4.77 0.44
N LEU A 35 5.36 -6.05 0.45
CA LEU A 35 5.50 -6.84 1.67
C LEU A 35 6.57 -6.26 2.62
N ASP A 36 7.73 -5.87 2.08
CA ASP A 36 8.80 -5.24 2.86
C ASP A 36 8.32 -3.93 3.53
N VAL A 37 7.55 -3.12 2.80
CA VAL A 37 6.92 -1.90 3.34
C VAL A 37 5.92 -2.21 4.45
N LEU A 38 5.09 -3.24 4.30
CA LEU A 38 4.09 -3.62 5.32
C LEU A 38 4.77 -4.04 6.63
N HIS A 39 5.85 -4.82 6.55
CA HIS A 39 6.64 -5.17 7.74
C HIS A 39 7.30 -3.94 8.38
N HIS A 40 7.78 -2.99 7.56
CA HIS A 40 8.32 -1.74 8.08
C HIS A 40 7.23 -0.90 8.77
N PHE A 41 6.05 -0.77 8.17
CA PHE A 41 4.90 -0.06 8.75
C PHE A 41 4.45 -0.67 10.07
N GLU A 42 4.43 -2.00 10.18
CA GLU A 42 4.15 -2.70 11.43
C GLU A 42 5.12 -2.28 12.54
N SER A 43 6.42 -2.28 12.27
CA SER A 43 7.45 -1.84 13.24
C SER A 43 7.34 -0.37 13.64
N LEU A 44 6.76 0.47 12.77
CA LEU A 44 6.54 1.90 13.01
C LEU A 44 5.15 2.20 13.60
N ASN A 45 4.33 1.18 13.87
CA ASN A 45 2.95 1.32 14.34
C ASN A 45 2.06 2.13 13.39
N ILE A 46 2.27 1.97 12.07
CA ILE A 46 1.49 2.60 11.01
C ILE A 46 0.41 1.63 10.54
N CYS A 47 -0.85 2.05 10.61
CA CYS A 47 -1.98 1.27 10.14
C CYS A 47 -2.18 1.46 8.63
N VAL A 48 -2.70 0.44 7.93
CA VAL A 48 -2.97 0.47 6.48
C VAL A 48 -4.46 0.39 6.22
N LEU A 49 -5.02 1.42 5.60
CA LEU A 49 -6.46 1.49 5.29
C LEU A 49 -6.83 0.72 4.01
N GLY A 50 -5.87 0.39 3.16
CA GLY A 50 -6.16 -0.31 1.91
C GLY A 50 -5.08 -0.10 0.86
N GLY A 51 -5.47 -0.32 -0.39
CA GLY A 51 -4.62 -0.13 -1.55
C GLY A 51 -5.30 -0.53 -2.84
N ASP A 52 -4.74 -0.06 -3.95
CA ASP A 52 -5.19 -0.36 -5.31
C ASP A 52 -4.15 -1.23 -6.02
N VAL A 53 -4.62 -1.99 -7.02
CA VAL A 53 -3.76 -2.84 -7.83
C VAL A 53 -3.53 -2.25 -9.23
N TYR A 54 -2.31 -2.41 -9.70
CA TYR A 54 -1.82 -1.88 -10.96
C TYR A 54 -1.10 -2.97 -11.76
N ILE A 55 -1.12 -2.81 -13.08
CA ILE A 55 -0.39 -3.64 -14.03
C ILE A 55 0.53 -2.73 -14.84
N LEU A 56 1.76 -3.19 -15.06
CA LEU A 56 2.69 -2.54 -15.97
C LEU A 56 2.44 -3.03 -17.40
N THR A 57 2.07 -2.12 -18.30
CA THR A 57 1.89 -2.38 -19.73
C THR A 57 2.97 -1.65 -20.55
N ASP A 58 2.97 -1.85 -21.86
CA ASP A 58 3.83 -1.09 -22.79
C ASP A 58 3.58 0.44 -22.74
N LYS A 59 2.43 0.87 -22.20
CA LYS A 59 2.06 2.28 -22.04
C LYS A 59 2.40 2.85 -20.66
N GLY A 60 2.90 2.02 -19.75
CA GLY A 60 3.21 2.39 -18.37
C GLY A 60 2.29 1.71 -17.35
N MET A 61 2.19 2.30 -16.16
CA MET A 61 1.31 1.80 -15.11
C MET A 61 -0.15 2.04 -15.47
N GLU A 62 -0.99 1.03 -15.28
CA GLU A 62 -2.45 1.11 -15.46
C GLU A 62 -3.16 0.52 -14.26
N GLN A 63 -4.28 1.14 -13.84
CA GLN A 63 -5.17 0.54 -12.85
C GLN A 63 -5.85 -0.69 -13.44
N ASN A 64 -5.98 -1.75 -12.64
CA ASN A 64 -6.80 -2.90 -13.02
C ASN A 64 -8.15 -2.94 -12.28
N TYR A 65 -8.44 -1.91 -11.49
CA TYR A 65 -9.67 -1.71 -10.71
C TYR A 65 -9.88 -2.68 -9.55
N ASP A 66 -8.92 -3.56 -9.25
CA ASP A 66 -8.91 -4.33 -8.03
C ASP A 66 -8.34 -3.48 -6.88
N SER A 67 -8.91 -3.66 -5.70
CA SER A 67 -8.46 -2.98 -4.47
C SER A 67 -8.82 -3.81 -3.25
N TRP A 68 -8.28 -3.39 -2.10
CA TRP A 68 -8.73 -3.84 -0.79
C TRP A 68 -8.86 -2.66 0.16
N TYR A 69 -9.64 -2.85 1.20
CA TYR A 69 -9.90 -1.83 2.20
C TYR A 69 -9.98 -2.43 3.61
N PHE A 70 -9.60 -1.66 4.62
CA PHE A 70 -9.66 -1.97 6.03
C PHE A 70 -10.35 -0.84 6.80
N ASP A 71 -11.45 -1.17 7.46
CA ASP A 71 -12.15 -0.28 8.38
C ASP A 71 -11.46 -0.27 9.75
N ILE A 72 -11.20 0.92 10.28
CA ILE A 72 -10.76 1.07 11.66
C ILE A 72 -11.93 0.75 12.59
N ASP A 73 -11.74 -0.24 13.44
CA ASP A 73 -12.67 -0.55 14.51
C ASP A 73 -12.31 0.30 15.74
N LYS A 74 -13.24 1.15 16.17
CA LYS A 74 -13.03 2.05 17.30
C LYS A 74 -13.24 1.38 18.66
N ASP A 75 -13.82 0.18 18.67
CA ASP A 75 -14.09 -0.58 19.88
C ASP A 75 -12.89 -1.45 20.28
N ILE A 76 -11.89 -1.61 19.39
CA ILE A 76 -10.65 -2.33 19.68
C ILE A 76 -9.45 -1.39 19.85
N PRO A 77 -8.42 -1.78 20.62
CA PRO A 77 -7.19 -1.01 20.75
C PRO A 77 -6.51 -0.69 19.42
N LYS A 78 -5.79 0.45 19.38
CA LYS A 78 -5.02 0.89 18.20
C LYS A 78 -4.05 -0.19 17.70
N HIS A 79 -3.37 -0.89 18.60
CA HIS A 79 -2.39 -1.91 18.22
C HIS A 79 -3.05 -3.11 17.53
N GLU A 80 -4.28 -3.49 17.93
CA GLU A 80 -5.04 -4.54 17.27
C GLU A 80 -5.46 -4.10 15.85
N ASN A 81 -5.92 -2.85 15.69
CA ASN A 81 -6.17 -2.29 14.36
C ASN A 81 -4.93 -2.34 13.47
N ILE A 82 -3.75 -2.00 13.99
CA ILE A 82 -2.49 -2.10 13.23
C ILE A 82 -2.25 -3.54 12.81
N CYS A 83 -2.26 -4.50 13.74
CA CYS A 83 -2.03 -5.92 13.44
C CYS A 83 -3.03 -6.46 12.40
N PHE A 84 -4.33 -6.18 12.54
CA PHE A 84 -5.34 -6.65 11.60
C PHE A 84 -5.22 -5.99 10.23
N SER A 85 -4.90 -4.69 10.18
CA SER A 85 -4.71 -3.96 8.93
C SER A 85 -3.52 -4.48 8.12
N ILE A 86 -2.37 -4.68 8.80
CA ILE A 86 -1.16 -5.22 8.19
C ILE A 86 -1.40 -6.65 7.72
N LYS A 87 -1.99 -7.50 8.58
CA LYS A 87 -2.32 -8.87 8.22
C LYS A 87 -3.23 -8.92 6.99
N LYS A 88 -4.29 -8.10 6.94
CA LYS A 88 -5.20 -8.06 5.78
C LYS A 88 -4.48 -7.65 4.50
N ALA A 89 -3.60 -6.66 4.57
CA ALA A 89 -2.82 -6.22 3.41
C ALA A 89 -1.84 -7.31 2.93
N ILE A 90 -1.12 -7.96 3.84
CA ILE A 90 -0.22 -9.08 3.52
C ILE A 90 -1.02 -10.22 2.88
N ASP A 91 -2.10 -10.68 3.53
CA ASP A 91 -2.93 -11.79 3.06
C ASP A 91 -3.49 -11.48 1.65
N TYR A 92 -3.95 -10.24 1.39
CA TYR A 92 -4.42 -9.83 0.06
C TYR A 92 -3.30 -9.86 -0.97
N ILE A 93 -2.17 -9.23 -0.68
CA ILE A 93 -1.04 -9.14 -1.62
C ILE A 93 -0.54 -10.54 -1.94
N GLU A 94 -0.27 -11.39 -0.95
CA GLU A 94 0.21 -12.77 -1.15
C GLU A 94 -0.75 -13.63 -1.97
N ALA A 95 -2.05 -13.53 -1.70
CA ALA A 95 -3.07 -14.28 -2.43
C ALA A 95 -3.37 -13.74 -3.84
N TYR A 96 -2.90 -12.53 -4.18
CA TYR A 96 -3.25 -11.89 -5.45
C TYR A 96 -2.72 -12.71 -6.65
N PRO A 97 -3.59 -13.09 -7.63
CA PRO A 97 -3.26 -14.12 -8.62
C PRO A 97 -2.24 -13.68 -9.68
N ILE A 98 -2.13 -12.39 -9.95
CA ILE A 98 -1.20 -11.86 -10.96
C ILE A 98 0.15 -11.63 -10.31
N LYS A 99 1.16 -12.39 -10.76
CA LYS A 99 2.51 -12.39 -10.16
C LYS A 99 3.19 -11.02 -10.26
N ASP A 100 3.09 -10.40 -11.43
CA ASP A 100 3.75 -9.12 -11.75
C ASP A 100 2.84 -7.90 -11.51
N ALA A 101 1.83 -8.06 -10.65
CA ALA A 101 1.02 -6.93 -10.19
C ALA A 101 1.81 -6.01 -9.26
N PHE A 102 1.41 -4.76 -9.27
CA PHE A 102 1.91 -3.71 -8.40
C PHE A 102 0.79 -3.21 -7.50
N PHE A 103 1.17 -2.70 -6.33
CA PHE A 103 0.24 -2.34 -5.27
C PHE A 103 0.55 -0.93 -4.78
N SER A 104 -0.47 -0.07 -4.70
CA SER A 104 -0.38 1.12 -3.86
C SER A 104 -0.75 0.74 -2.41
N ILE A 105 -0.18 1.43 -1.44
CA ILE A 105 -0.50 1.24 -0.02
C ILE A 105 -1.02 2.56 0.51
N VAL A 106 -2.19 2.53 1.15
CA VAL A 106 -2.85 3.70 1.74
C VAL A 106 -2.65 3.64 3.26
N PRO A 107 -1.68 4.37 3.84
CA PRO A 107 -1.49 4.42 5.28
C PRO A 107 -2.50 5.35 5.96
N LEU A 108 -2.78 5.07 7.23
CA LEU A 108 -3.47 5.99 8.13
C LEU A 108 -2.45 7.01 8.67
N VAL A 109 -2.66 8.29 8.36
CA VAL A 109 -1.86 9.45 8.82
C VAL A 109 -2.58 10.30 9.84
#